data_AF-A0A3A5VNG7-F1
#
_entry.id   AF-A0A3A5VNG7-F1
#
_cell.length_a   1.000
_cell.length_b   1.000
_cell.length_c   1.000
_cell.angle_alpha   90.00
_cell.angle_beta   90.00
_cell.angle_gamma   90.00
#
_symmetry.space_group_name_H-M   'P 1'
#
loop_
_entity.id
_entity.type
_entity.pdbx_description
1 polymer ?
#
loop_
_entity_poly.entity_id
_entity_poly.type
_entity_poly.pdbx_seq_one_letter_code
_entity_poly.pdbx_strand_id
1 'polypeptide(L)' 'MPGSPYLDEPPKGLLTWPRLLRLVALPSVAFLGVAWYADVLFEALAIITLTLLVTAWYRR' A
#
# COMPACT_ATOMS: atom_id res chain seq x y z
N MET A 1 -15.51 12.63 24.88
CA MET A 1 -16.90 12.61 25.39
C MET A 1 -17.09 11.35 26.21
N PRO A 2 -17.65 11.40 27.43
CA PRO A 2 -18.08 10.19 28.11
C PRO A 2 -19.25 9.60 27.32
N GLY A 3 -19.06 8.39 26.76
CA GLY A 3 -20.11 7.67 26.05
C GLY A 3 -20.26 7.92 24.55
N SER A 4 -19.27 8.47 23.84
CA SER A 4 -19.31 8.40 22.36
C SER A 4 -19.21 6.93 21.95
N PRO A 5 -20.20 6.36 21.23
CA PRO A 5 -20.17 4.96 20.84
C PRO A 5 -18.90 4.70 20.05
N TYR A 6 -18.04 3.81 20.55
CA TYR A 6 -17.03 3.24 19.67
C TYR A 6 -17.78 2.59 18.52
N LEU A 7 -17.32 2.83 17.30
CA LEU A 7 -17.90 2.23 16.11
C LEU A 7 -17.63 0.72 16.22
N ASP A 8 -18.64 -0.04 16.65
CA ASP A 8 -18.57 -1.51 16.76
C ASP A 8 -18.21 -2.14 15.41
N GLU A 9 -18.64 -1.49 14.32
CA GLU A 9 -18.27 -1.80 12.96
C GLU A 9 -17.63 -0.59 12.27
N PRO A 10 -16.55 -0.79 11.49
CA PRO A 10 -15.93 0.30 10.75
C PRO A 10 -16.92 0.89 9.72
N PRO A 11 -17.01 2.22 9.60
CA PRO A 11 -17.99 2.88 8.75
C PRO A 11 -17.82 2.46 7.29
N LYS A 12 -18.95 2.23 6.61
CA LYS A 12 -18.98 1.80 5.21
C LYS A 12 -18.22 2.81 4.34
N GLY A 13 -17.22 2.32 3.62
CA GLY A 13 -16.36 3.14 2.74
C GLY A 13 -15.04 3.60 3.37
N LEU A 14 -14.80 3.37 4.67
CA LEU A 14 -13.52 3.69 5.28
C LEU A 14 -12.45 2.66 4.86
N LEU A 15 -11.40 3.14 4.21
CA LEU A 15 -10.24 2.34 3.87
C LEU A 15 -9.34 2.17 5.10
N THR A 16 -9.68 1.23 5.98
CA THR A 16 -8.90 0.95 7.18
C THR A 16 -7.54 0.34 6.83
N TRP A 17 -6.54 0.50 7.71
CA TRP A 17 -5.21 -0.10 7.54
C TRP A 17 -5.25 -1.60 7.21
N PRO A 18 -6.02 -2.45 7.92
CA PRO A 18 -6.14 -3.86 7.56
C PRO A 18 -6.71 -4.08 6.16
N ARG A 19 -7.67 -3.23 5.74
CA ARG A 19 -8.28 -3.32 4.41
C ARG A 19 -7.30 -2.89 3.32
N LEU A 20 -6.58 -1.78 3.54
CA LEU A 20 -5.51 -1.32 2.64
C LEU A 20 -4.41 -2.39 2.50
N LEU A 21 -3.95 -2.97 3.61
CA LEU A 21 -2.94 -4.02 3.58
C LEU A 21 -3.42 -5.24 2.80
N ARG A 22 -4.66 -5.69 2.98
CA ARG A 22 -5.21 -6.80 2.17
C ARG A 22 -5.27 -6.46 0.68
N LEU A 23 -5.59 -5.20 0.35
CA LEU A 23 -5.69 -4.75 -1.04
C LEU A 23 -4.33 -4.62 -1.71
N VAL A 24 -3.30 -4.17 -0.99
CA VAL A 24 -2.00 -3.83 -1.59
C VAL A 24 -0.95 -4.91 -1.35
N ALA A 25 -0.94 -5.58 -0.20
CA ALA A 25 0.13 -6.52 0.14
C ALA A 25 0.18 -7.73 -0.82
N LEU A 26 -0.97 -8.34 -1.13
CA LEU A 26 -0.98 -9.53 -2.00
C LEU A 26 -0.51 -9.19 -3.43
N PRO A 27 -1.02 -8.14 -4.11
CA PRO A 27 -0.49 -7.73 -5.40
C PRO A 27 0.98 -7.31 -5.35
N SER A 28 1.41 -6.58 -4.32
CA SER A 28 2.82 -6.16 -4.19
C SER A 28 3.76 -7.34 -4.04
N VAL A 29 3.42 -8.34 -3.22
CA VAL A 29 4.23 -9.55 -3.06
C VAL A 29 4.26 -10.36 -4.37
N ALA A 30 3.12 -10.53 -5.03
CA ALA A 30 3.05 -11.23 -6.32
C ALA A 30 3.92 -10.52 -7.39
N PHE A 31 3.82 -9.20 -7.49
CA PHE A 31 4.63 -8.39 -8.41
C PHE A 31 6.13 -8.57 -8.13
N LEU A 32 6.56 -8.46 -6.87
CA LEU A 32 7.97 -8.65 -6.51
C LEU A 32 8.43 -10.10 -6.74
N GLY A 33 7.57 -11.09 -6.54
CA GLY A 33 7.86 -12.48 -6.86
C GLY A 33 8.09 -12.71 -8.36
N VAL A 34 7.29 -12.07 -9.22
CA VAL A 34 7.49 -12.10 -10.68
C VAL A 34 8.79 -11.38 -11.08
N ALA A 35 9.06 -10.21 -10.50
CA ALA A 35 10.29 -9.46 -10.77
C ALA A 35 11.55 -10.23 -10.34
N TRP A 36 11.49 -10.96 -9.22
CA TRP A 36 12.52 -11.90 -8.81
C TRP A 36 12.69 -13.02 -9.83
N TYR A 37 11.60 -13.67 -10.24
CA TYR A 37 11.65 -14.77 -11.21
C TYR A 37 12.24 -14.36 -12.57
N ALA A 38 12.00 -13.12 -12.98
CA ALA A 38 12.50 -12.56 -14.25
C ALA A 38 13.88 -11.89 -14.13
N ASP A 39 14.59 -12.01 -13.00
CA ASP A 39 15.90 -11.40 -12.75
C ASP A 39 15.94 -9.87 -12.92
N VAL A 40 14.80 -9.18 -12.71
CA VAL A 40 14.66 -7.71 -12.83
C VAL A 40 14.21 -7.05 -11.52
N LEU A 41 14.50 -7.71 -10.39
CA LEU A 41 14.07 -7.25 -9.07
C LEU A 41 14.63 -5.87 -8.72
N PHE A 42 15.90 -5.62 -9.05
CA PHE A 42 16.57 -4.38 -8.69
C PHE A 42 15.96 -3.19 -9.45
N GLU A 43 15.69 -3.36 -10.75
CA GLU A 43 15.03 -2.39 -11.61
C GLU A 43 13.61 -2.10 -11.11
N ALA A 44 12.86 -3.14 -10.73
CA ALA A 44 11.53 -2.99 -10.17
C ALA A 44 11.54 -2.15 -8.87
N LEU A 45 12.49 -2.43 -7.96
CA LEU A 45 12.66 -1.64 -6.74
C LEU A 45 13.08 -0.20 -7.04
N ALA A 46 14.00 0.02 -7.97
CA ALA A 46 14.44 1.36 -8.38
C ALA A 46 13.27 2.20 -8.94
N ILE A 47 12.43 1.61 -9.80
CA ILE A 47 11.23 2.27 -10.34
C ILE A 47 10.25 2.61 -9.22
N ILE A 48 9.99 1.69 -8.29
CA ILE A 48 9.11 1.94 -7.14
C ILE A 48 9.64 3.13 -6.33
N THR A 49 10.92 3.13 -5.98
CA THR A 49 11.55 4.22 -5.22
C THR A 49 11.46 5.56 -5.95
N LEU A 50 11.80 5.59 -7.25
CA LEU A 50 11.70 6.81 -8.06
C LEU A 50 10.27 7.34 -8.12
N THR A 51 9.30 6.46 -8.32
CA THR A 51 7.88 6.85 -8.40
C THR A 51 7.41 7.44 -7.06
N LEU A 52 7.77 6.81 -5.94
CA LEU A 52 7.44 7.31 -4.61
C LEU A 52 8.13 8.65 -4.34
N LEU A 53 9.37 8.82 -4.79
CA LEU A 53 10.12 10.07 -4.64
C LEU A 53 9.49 11.20 -5.44
N VAL A 54 9.14 10.97 -6.70
CA VAL A 54 8.42 11.93 -7.55
C VAL A 54 7.08 12.31 -6.91
N THR A 55 6.33 11.33 -6.41
CA THR A 55 5.05 11.56 -5.74
C THR A 55 5.23 12.39 -4.45
N ALA A 56 6.26 12.09 -3.66
CA ALA A 56 6.58 12.83 -2.45
C ALA A 56 7.04 14.26 -2.75
N TRP A 57 7.76 14.46 -3.85
CA TRP A 57 8.18 15.78 -4.31
C TRP A 57 7.01 16.61 -4.83
N TYR A 58 6.13 16.03 -5.65
CA TYR A 58 4.93 16.71 -6.16
C TYR A 58 3.94 17.12 -5.06
N ARG A 59 3.91 16.38 -3.94
CA ARG A 59 3.06 16.70 -2.79
C ARG A 59 3.59 17.88 -1.95
N ARG A 60 4.88 18.23 -2.06
CA ARG A 60 5.46 19.39 -1.36
C ARG A 60 5.13 20.67 -2.10
#